data_AF-A0A1C2DXK1-F1
#
_entry.id   AF-A0A1C2DXK1-F1
#
_cell.length_a   1.000
_cell.length_b   1.000
_cell.length_c   1.000
_cell.angle_alpha   90.00
_cell.angle_beta   90.00
_cell.angle_gamma   90.00
#
_symmetry.space_group_name_H-M   'P 1'
#
loop_
_entity.id
_entity.type
_entity.pdbx_description
1 polymer ?
#
loop_
_entity_poly.entity_id
_entity_poly.type
_entity_poly.pdbx_seq_one_letter_code
_entity_poly.pdbx_strand_id
1 'polypeptide(L)'
;MSLPEKKKPQEREPMSGLERLNLRVAGMINHPIAQDQMWVTIHKLETDGEREWDEVMGAIAEVDGIEMVFNDEDSSVTLKWEAPSDDDPRVQVWDEFEALEETAPF
;
A
#
# COMPACT_ATOMS: atom_id res chain seq x y z
N MET A 1 -43.65 -26.21 -8.08
CA MET A 1 -43.31 -24.95 -7.39
C MET A 1 -41.96 -25.17 -6.72
N SER A 2 -40.89 -24.60 -7.27
CA SER A 2 -39.51 -24.82 -6.80
C SER A 2 -39.17 -23.80 -5.71
N LEU A 3 -38.65 -24.29 -4.58
CA LEU A 3 -38.20 -23.45 -3.46
C LEU A 3 -36.89 -22.72 -3.85
N PRO A 4 -36.70 -21.45 -3.46
CA PRO A 4 -35.47 -20.73 -3.75
C PRO A 4 -34.33 -21.26 -2.85
N GLU A 5 -33.22 -21.62 -3.46
CA GLU A 5 -31.99 -22.01 -2.76
C GLU A 5 -31.44 -20.82 -1.97
N LYS A 6 -31.31 -20.98 -0.64
CA LYS A 6 -30.66 -20.01 0.23
C LYS A 6 -29.16 -20.01 -0.07
N LYS A 7 -28.64 -18.92 -0.65
CA LYS A 7 -27.20 -18.65 -0.73
C LYS A 7 -26.60 -18.72 0.68
N LYS A 8 -25.67 -19.67 0.89
CA LYS A 8 -24.90 -19.78 2.14
C LYS A 8 -24.13 -18.48 2.38
N PRO A 9 -24.01 -18.02 3.64
CA PRO A 9 -23.11 -16.92 3.97
C PRO A 9 -21.71 -17.27 3.49
N GLN A 10 -21.11 -16.40 2.70
CA GLN A 10 -19.70 -16.52 2.33
C GLN A 10 -18.90 -16.22 3.61
N GLU A 11 -18.42 -17.25 4.28
CA GLU A 11 -17.44 -17.10 5.37
C GLU A 11 -16.23 -16.37 4.78
N ARG A 12 -16.03 -15.13 5.20
CA ARG A 12 -14.84 -14.37 4.85
C ARG A 12 -13.68 -15.02 5.57
N GLU A 13 -12.77 -15.63 4.82
CA GLU A 13 -11.54 -16.17 5.39
C GLU A 13 -10.81 -15.05 6.16
N PRO A 14 -10.34 -15.33 7.39
CA PRO A 14 -9.59 -14.34 8.14
C PRO A 14 -8.30 -14.03 7.39
N MET A 15 -8.05 -12.74 7.14
CA MET A 15 -6.85 -12.28 6.45
C MET A 15 -5.59 -12.72 7.21
N SER A 16 -4.55 -13.14 6.48
CA SER A 16 -3.26 -13.46 7.06
C SER A 16 -2.62 -12.23 7.73
N GLY A 17 -1.62 -12.44 8.61
CA GLY A 17 -0.86 -11.33 9.21
C GLY A 17 -0.19 -10.47 8.15
N LEU A 18 0.44 -11.11 7.16
CA LEU A 18 1.14 -10.46 6.07
C LEU A 18 0.21 -9.60 5.19
N GLU A 19 -0.96 -10.13 4.81
CA GLU A 19 -1.94 -9.36 4.02
C GLU A 19 -2.47 -8.15 4.78
N ARG A 20 -2.71 -8.30 6.09
CA ARG A 20 -3.16 -7.19 6.95
C ARG A 20 -2.11 -6.10 7.05
N LEU A 21 -0.84 -6.48 7.26
CA LEU A 21 0.27 -5.54 7.32
C LEU A 21 0.45 -4.82 5.98
N ASN A 22 0.46 -5.55 4.86
CA ASN A 22 0.57 -4.98 3.52
C ASN A 22 -0.53 -3.96 3.23
N LEU A 23 -1.80 -4.29 3.54
CA LEU A 23 -2.91 -3.36 3.34
C LEU A 23 -2.77 -2.10 4.21
N ARG A 24 -2.34 -2.26 5.47
CA ARG A 24 -2.12 -1.11 6.35
C ARG A 24 -1.02 -0.20 5.82
N VAL A 25 0.13 -0.77 5.45
CA VAL A 25 1.26 -0.02 4.89
C VAL A 25 0.86 0.67 3.58
N ALA A 26 0.19 -0.04 2.68
CA ALA A 26 -0.33 0.54 1.44
C ALA A 26 -1.30 1.70 1.72
N GLY A 27 -2.21 1.56 2.69
CA GLY A 27 -3.12 2.62 3.10
C GLY A 27 -2.40 3.83 3.69
N MET A 28 -1.32 3.61 4.44
CA MET A 28 -0.49 4.67 5.02
C MET A 28 0.29 5.43 3.94
N ILE A 29 0.89 4.72 2.97
CA ILE A 29 1.60 5.33 1.85
C ILE A 29 0.63 6.14 0.98
N ASN A 30 -0.52 5.57 0.63
CA ASN A 30 -1.52 6.23 -0.22
C ASN A 30 -2.36 7.30 0.51
N HIS A 31 -2.08 7.57 1.79
CA HIS A 31 -2.80 8.60 2.52
C HIS A 31 -2.46 9.99 1.94
N PRO A 32 -3.43 10.91 1.73
CA PRO A 32 -3.17 12.19 1.08
C PRO A 32 -2.05 13.00 1.72
N ILE A 33 -1.99 13.01 3.06
CA ILE A 33 -0.91 13.70 3.80
C ILE A 33 0.45 13.05 3.52
N ALA A 34 0.53 11.72 3.43
CA ALA A 34 1.78 11.02 3.17
C ALA A 34 2.27 11.26 1.73
N GLN A 35 1.34 11.30 0.77
CA GLN A 35 1.65 11.64 -0.62
C GLN A 35 2.14 13.09 -0.78
N ASP A 36 1.54 14.05 -0.07
CA ASP A 36 1.94 15.46 -0.10
C ASP A 36 3.31 15.70 0.55
N GLN A 37 3.55 15.11 1.72
CA GLN A 37 4.82 15.28 2.44
C GLN A 37 5.93 14.34 1.95
N MET A 38 5.59 13.33 1.14
CA MET A 38 6.47 12.30 0.59
C MET A 38 7.20 11.44 1.64
N TRP A 39 6.58 11.28 2.81
CA TRP A 39 7.10 10.36 3.83
C TRP A 39 5.99 9.83 4.72
N VAL A 40 6.23 8.68 5.35
CA VAL A 40 5.34 8.12 6.36
C VAL A 40 6.13 7.35 7.40
N THR A 41 5.69 7.42 8.67
CA THR A 41 6.24 6.61 9.75
C THR A 41 5.28 5.47 10.08
N ILE A 42 5.76 4.24 9.92
CA ILE A 42 5.01 3.00 10.15
C ILE A 42 5.44 2.45 11.50
N HIS A 43 4.50 2.34 12.44
CA HIS A 43 4.73 1.69 13.72
C HIS A 43 4.39 0.20 13.65
N LYS A 44 5.27 -0.65 14.16
CA LYS A 44 5.00 -2.07 14.34
C LYS A 44 3.95 -2.28 15.44
N LEU A 45 2.89 -3.03 15.12
CA LEU A 45 1.84 -3.43 16.05
C LEU A 45 2.11 -4.82 16.59
N GLU A 46 1.50 -5.13 17.74
CA GLU A 46 1.53 -6.46 18.34
C GLU A 46 0.99 -7.55 17.39
N THR A 47 0.13 -7.19 16.44
CA THR A 47 -0.47 -8.11 15.46
C THR A 47 0.38 -8.39 14.23
N ASP A 48 1.43 -7.61 13.98
CA ASP A 48 2.18 -7.70 12.73
C ASP A 48 3.14 -8.89 12.69
N GLY A 49 3.48 -9.49 13.83
CA GLY A 49 4.52 -10.52 13.87
C GLY A 49 5.91 -9.98 13.50
N GLU A 50 6.97 -10.72 13.84
CA GLU A 50 8.33 -10.32 13.43
C GLU A 50 8.58 -10.67 11.98
N ARG A 51 8.24 -11.90 11.59
CA ARG A 51 8.48 -12.40 10.25
C ARG A 51 7.78 -11.54 9.18
N GLU A 52 6.50 -11.26 9.33
CA GLU A 52 5.77 -10.50 8.33
C GLU A 52 6.26 -9.05 8.29
N TRP A 53 6.66 -8.49 9.43
CA TRP A 53 7.30 -7.17 9.49
C TRP A 53 8.61 -7.13 8.70
N ASP A 54 9.51 -8.07 8.94
CA ASP A 54 10.78 -8.19 8.22
C ASP A 54 10.58 -8.42 6.72
N GLU A 55 9.60 -9.25 6.34
CA GLU A 55 9.26 -9.49 4.94
C GLU A 55 8.77 -8.21 4.23
N VAL A 56 7.87 -7.44 4.85
CA VAL A 56 7.34 -6.20 4.25
C VAL A 56 8.39 -5.09 4.21
N MET A 57 9.10 -4.85 5.32
CA MET A 57 10.15 -3.82 5.34
C MET A 57 11.31 -4.19 4.41
N GLY A 58 11.68 -5.47 4.33
CA GLY A 58 12.69 -5.97 3.40
C GLY A 58 12.30 -5.68 1.95
N ALA A 59 11.08 -6.02 1.55
CA ALA A 59 10.59 -5.78 0.20
C ALA A 59 10.56 -4.28 -0.17
N ILE A 60 10.20 -3.41 0.78
CA ILE A 60 10.18 -1.95 0.54
C ILE A 60 11.61 -1.39 0.43
N ALA A 61 12.56 -1.91 1.21
CA ALA A 61 13.95 -1.46 1.17
C ALA A 61 14.66 -1.78 -0.16
N GLU A 62 14.16 -2.75 -0.91
CA GLU A 62 14.64 -3.08 -2.25
C GLU A 62 14.11 -2.13 -3.34
N VAL A 63 13.13 -1.29 -3.03
CA VAL A 63 12.55 -0.34 -3.99
C VAL A 63 13.47 0.88 -4.13
N ASP A 64 13.95 1.10 -5.36
CA ASP A 64 14.77 2.26 -5.70
C ASP A 64 13.99 3.57 -5.48
N GLY A 65 14.68 4.58 -4.93
CA GLY A 65 14.09 5.87 -4.60
C GLY A 65 13.31 5.93 -3.28
N ILE A 66 13.30 4.84 -2.49
CA ILE A 66 12.76 4.86 -1.12
C ILE A 66 13.91 4.88 -0.10
N GLU A 67 14.01 5.97 0.66
CA GLU A 67 14.85 6.03 1.86
C GLU A 67 14.10 5.40 3.04
N MET A 68 14.77 4.51 3.77
CA MET A 68 14.22 3.84 4.94
C MET A 68 15.07 4.12 6.18
N VAL A 69 14.42 4.63 7.22
CA VAL A 69 15.06 4.95 8.52
C VAL A 69 14.38 4.16 9.63
N PHE A 70 15.14 3.34 10.34
CA PHE A 70 14.67 2.58 11.50
C PHE A 70 14.76 3.46 12.75
N ASN A 71 13.65 3.59 13.49
CA ASN A 71 13.56 4.33 14.74
C ASN A 71 13.59 3.32 15.90
N ASP A 72 14.76 3.13 16.51
CA ASP A 72 14.99 2.12 17.56
C ASP A 72 14.21 2.39 18.87
N GLU A 73 13.78 3.63 19.10
CA GLU A 73 13.11 4.03 20.35
C GLU A 73 11.66 3.54 20.44
N ASP A 74 10.97 3.37 19.30
CA ASP A 74 9.54 3.13 19.23
C ASP A 74 9.12 2.02 18.24
N SER A 75 10.06 1.18 17.81
CA SER A 75 9.81 0.06 16.88
C SER A 75 9.04 0.52 15.62
N SER A 76 9.49 1.63 15.05
CA SER A 76 8.89 2.20 13.85
C SER A 76 9.92 2.40 12.75
N VAL A 77 9.42 2.52 11.52
CA VAL A 77 10.23 2.76 10.33
C VAL A 77 9.65 3.96 9.60
N THR A 78 10.49 4.95 9.33
CA THR A 78 10.14 6.08 8.48
C THR A 78 10.57 5.80 7.04
N LEU A 79 9.61 5.79 6.14
CA LEU A 79 9.82 5.74 4.69
C LEU A 79 9.79 7.16 4.14
N LYS A 80 10.71 7.51 3.25
CA LYS A 80 10.66 8.73 2.46
C LYS A 80 10.86 8.42 1.00
N TRP A 81 10.16 9.13 0.14
CA TRP A 81 10.32 9.06 -1.31
C TRP A 81 10.34 10.48 -1.87
N GLU A 82 10.63 10.60 -3.16
CA GLU A 82 10.53 11.88 -3.87
C GLU A 82 9.30 11.88 -4.76
N ALA A 83 8.73 13.06 -4.99
CA ALA A 83 7.69 13.24 -5.99
C ALA A 83 8.28 12.83 -7.34
N PRO A 84 7.57 12.03 -8.13
CA PRO A 84 8.10 11.62 -9.40
C PRO A 84 8.25 12.86 -10.28
N SER A 85 9.43 13.00 -10.90
CA SER A 85 9.72 14.11 -11.80
C SER A 85 8.95 13.92 -13.12
N ASP A 86 8.70 14.99 -13.87
CA ASP A 86 8.03 14.96 -15.18
C ASP A 86 8.74 14.02 -16.19
N ASP A 87 10.06 13.84 -16.02
CA ASP A 87 10.90 12.92 -16.81
C ASP A 87 10.84 11.46 -16.32
N ASP A 88 10.14 11.19 -15.21
CA ASP A 88 10.02 9.84 -14.67
C ASP A 88 9.10 9.00 -15.60
N PRO A 89 9.62 7.91 -16.20
CA PRO A 89 8.84 7.09 -17.11
C PRO A 89 7.60 6.47 -16.45
N ARG A 90 7.54 6.42 -15.11
CA ARG A 90 6.36 5.97 -14.39
C ARG A 90 5.22 6.98 -14.51
N VAL A 91 5.48 8.29 -14.47
CA VAL A 91 4.47 9.37 -14.58
C VAL A 91 3.84 9.39 -15.96
N GLN A 92 4.65 9.22 -17.01
CA GLN A 92 4.19 9.18 -18.40
C GLN A 92 3.13 8.09 -18.65
N VAL A 93 3.15 7.00 -17.87
CA VAL A 93 2.15 5.92 -17.94
C VAL A 93 0.83 6.30 -17.24
N TRP A 94 0.89 7.12 -16.18
CA TRP A 94 -0.32 7.63 -15.50
C TRP A 94 -1.03 8.68 -16.36
N ASP A 95 -0.29 9.59 -17.01
CA ASP A 95 -0.83 10.57 -17.96
C ASP A 95 -1.54 9.89 -19.15
N GLU A 96 -0.99 8.80 -19.69
CA GLU A 96 -1.63 8.04 -20.77
C GLU A 96 -2.96 7.39 -20.31
N PHE A 97 -3.07 7.01 -19.03
CA PHE A 97 -4.28 6.43 -18.47
C PHE A 97 -5.40 7.47 -18.27
N GLU A 98 -5.07 8.70 -17.80
CA GLU A 98 -6.05 9.81 -17.73
C GLU A 98 -6.51 10.26 -19.13
N ALA A 99 -5.60 10.32 -20.11
CA ALA A 99 -5.94 10.71 -21.49
C ALA A 99 -6.91 9.75 -22.18
N LEU A 100 -6.97 8.47 -21.76
CA LEU A 100 -7.93 7.49 -22.29
C LEU A 100 -9.34 7.65 -21.69
N GLU A 101 -9.48 8.16 -20.46
CA GLU A 101 -10.80 8.42 -19.85
C GLU A 101 -11.53 9.61 -20.48
N GLU A 102 -10.83 10.55 -21.12
CA GLU A 102 -11.45 11.72 -21.77
C GLU A 102 -12.12 11.39 -23.13
N THR A 103 -12.01 10.16 -23.64
CA THR A 103 -12.50 9.76 -24.98
C THR A 103 -13.77 8.91 -24.98
N ALA A 104 -14.73 9.18 -24.10
CA ALA A 104 -16.08 8.63 -24.23
C ALA A 104 -17.06 9.68 -24.79
N PRO A 105 -17.24 9.78 -26.13
CA PRO A 105 -18.34 10.53 -26.69
C PRO A 105 -19.65 9.78 -26.36
N PHE A 106 -20.52 10.42 -25.60
CA PHE A 106 -21.92 10.03 -25.48
C PHE A 106 -22.71 10.43 -26.74
#